data_AF-A0A7K3PBT3-F1
#
_entry.id   AF-A0A7K3PBT3-F1
#
_cell.length_a   1.000
_cell.length_b   1.000
_cell.length_c   1.000
_cell.angle_alpha   90.00
_cell.angle_beta   90.00
_cell.angle_gamma   90.00
#
_symmetry.space_group_name_H-M   'P 1'
#
loop_
_entity.id
_entity.type
_entity.pdbx_description
1 polymer ?
#
loop_
_entity_poly.entity_id
_entity_poly.type
_entity_poly.pdbx_seq_one_letter_code
_entity_poly.pdbx_strand_id
1 'polypeptide(L)'
;MRPRGAVSGVLVLAAVFAVLQLANVTGRDTPDTKNYLSYALSLTGQSKRATATATIDYVCASRAERARRDQSVHVVRFHRADPTAEVTAECREQEWAVVEPRLAAGQTGGHTVPYMPERFMRIFEARPGYPAFLVPFVLAFGVTWGLWAAGVVIACAGGVLVFLVLRTLAVPVPLALAGQALYYVLPCGTTAMRPMTEGLLMALTLAAVWGCALALRAGRPRTGLALVGGSLLALFTVKHSQALFLGLCLAAAGGVIALRRHRRRGRGRGGPAPREV
;
A
#
# COMPACT_ATOMS: atom_id res chain seq x y z
N MET A 1 -23.69 -21.28 -5.96
CA MET A 1 -23.10 -21.03 -4.60
C MET A 1 -23.86 -19.90 -3.93
N ARG A 2 -24.36 -20.12 -2.70
CA ARG A 2 -25.01 -19.07 -1.88
C ARG A 2 -24.02 -17.93 -1.58
N PRO A 3 -24.48 -16.67 -1.44
CA PRO A 3 -23.61 -15.50 -1.17
C PRO A 3 -22.69 -15.70 0.05
N ARG A 4 -23.12 -16.50 1.03
CA ARG A 4 -22.31 -16.90 2.20
C ARG A 4 -21.02 -17.64 1.84
N GLY A 5 -21.05 -18.55 0.85
CA GLY A 5 -19.87 -19.31 0.44
C GLY A 5 -18.80 -18.46 -0.24
N ALA A 6 -19.21 -17.41 -0.96
CA ALA A 6 -18.27 -16.49 -1.61
C ALA A 6 -17.54 -15.61 -0.58
N VAL A 7 -18.26 -15.07 0.40
CA VAL A 7 -17.66 -14.29 1.49
C VAL A 7 -16.71 -15.15 2.31
N SER A 8 -17.10 -16.37 2.66
CA SER A 8 -16.22 -17.31 3.35
C SER A 8 -14.95 -17.58 2.54
N GLY A 9 -15.05 -17.83 1.22
CA GLY A 9 -13.88 -18.04 0.37
C GLY A 9 -12.90 -16.86 0.36
N VAL A 10 -13.42 -15.63 0.25
CA VAL A 10 -12.61 -14.40 0.28
C VAL A 10 -11.86 -14.27 1.60
N LEU A 11 -12.55 -14.48 2.71
CA LEU A 11 -11.96 -14.38 4.06
C LEU A 11 -10.95 -15.49 4.34
N VAL A 12 -11.23 -16.72 3.90
CA VAL A 12 -10.31 -17.85 4.02
C VAL A 12 -9.02 -17.57 3.25
N LEU A 13 -9.09 -17.09 2.01
CA LEU A 13 -7.88 -16.76 1.25
C LEU A 13 -7.05 -15.66 1.91
N ALA A 14 -7.72 -14.61 2.42
CA ALA A 14 -7.04 -13.53 3.14
C ALA A 14 -6.39 -14.03 4.44
N ALA A 15 -7.08 -14.90 5.19
CA ALA A 15 -6.56 -15.49 6.41
C ALA A 15 -5.37 -16.42 6.14
N VAL A 16 -5.47 -17.29 5.13
CA VAL A 16 -4.36 -18.16 4.69
C VAL A 16 -3.16 -17.31 4.29
N PHE A 17 -3.38 -16.26 3.49
CA PHE A 17 -2.31 -15.32 3.13
C PHE A 17 -1.65 -14.72 4.37
N ALA A 18 -2.44 -14.17 5.30
CA ALA A 18 -1.93 -13.55 6.53
C ALA A 18 -1.10 -14.53 7.39
N VAL A 19 -1.58 -15.78 7.53
CA VAL A 19 -0.86 -16.84 8.26
C VAL A 19 0.48 -17.15 7.56
N LEU A 20 0.48 -17.28 6.23
CA LEU A 20 1.74 -17.48 5.49
C LEU A 20 2.71 -16.30 5.63
N GLN A 21 2.20 -15.07 5.83
CA GLN A 21 3.06 -13.90 6.06
C GLN A 21 3.76 -13.91 7.43
N LEU A 22 3.38 -14.77 8.37
CA LEU A 22 4.06 -14.94 9.66
C LEU A 22 5.46 -15.52 9.51
N ALA A 23 5.75 -16.24 8.41
CA ALA A 23 7.10 -16.71 8.11
C ALA A 23 8.10 -15.57 7.91
N ASN A 24 7.62 -14.33 7.72
CA ASN A 24 8.43 -13.19 7.29
C ASN A 24 8.09 -11.91 8.06
N VAL A 25 7.91 -11.95 9.38
CA VAL A 25 7.52 -10.76 10.18
C VAL A 25 8.47 -9.58 9.96
N THR A 26 9.78 -9.85 9.91
CA THR A 26 10.85 -8.91 9.56
C THR A 26 11.52 -9.30 8.23
N GLY A 27 12.49 -8.50 7.78
CA GLY A 27 13.22 -8.73 6.53
C GLY A 27 12.64 -8.00 5.32
N ARG A 28 11.73 -7.06 5.54
CA ARG A 28 10.95 -6.38 4.49
C ARG A 28 11.25 -4.90 4.32
N ASP A 29 12.16 -4.34 5.12
CA ASP A 29 12.56 -2.94 4.99
C ASP A 29 13.00 -2.62 3.56
N THR A 30 12.68 -1.41 3.14
CA THR A 30 13.12 -0.80 1.89
C THR A 30 13.87 0.49 2.20
N PRO A 31 14.57 1.08 1.21
CA PRO A 31 15.27 2.35 1.41
C PRO A 31 14.39 3.45 2.01
N ASP A 32 13.09 3.45 1.68
CA ASP A 32 12.13 4.46 2.15
C ASP A 32 11.57 4.18 3.56
N THR A 33 11.70 2.96 4.06
CA THR A 33 11.09 2.53 5.34
C THR A 33 11.53 3.41 6.50
N LYS A 34 12.80 3.83 6.54
CA LYS A 34 13.33 4.72 7.58
C LYS A 34 12.54 6.02 7.67
N ASN A 35 12.22 6.62 6.51
CA ASN A 35 11.51 7.90 6.46
C ASN A 35 10.05 7.73 6.90
N TYR A 36 9.36 6.71 6.40
CA TYR A 36 7.95 6.51 6.75
C TYR A 36 7.75 6.07 8.19
N LEU A 37 8.61 5.18 8.71
CA LEU A 37 8.56 4.74 10.10
C LEU A 37 8.91 5.87 11.06
N SER A 38 10.00 6.61 10.80
CA SER A 38 10.38 7.74 11.66
C SER A 38 9.32 8.83 11.68
N TYR A 39 8.68 9.12 10.54
CA TYR A 39 7.53 10.02 10.50
C TYR A 39 6.38 9.47 11.38
N ALA A 40 5.97 8.23 11.18
CA ALA A 40 4.88 7.63 11.97
C ALA A 40 5.15 7.70 13.49
N LEU A 41 6.37 7.38 13.93
CA LEU A 41 6.80 7.48 15.33
C LEU A 41 6.87 8.93 15.84
N SER A 42 7.26 9.89 15.00
CA SER A 42 7.21 11.31 15.38
C SER A 42 5.77 11.78 15.62
N LEU A 43 4.80 11.25 14.86
CA LEU A 43 3.37 11.56 15.07
C LEU A 43 2.83 11.01 16.39
N THR A 44 3.49 10.04 17.02
CA THR A 44 3.11 9.54 18.35
C THR A 44 3.70 10.38 19.50
N GLY A 45 4.40 11.48 19.19
CA GLY A 45 4.99 12.37 20.20
C GLY A 45 6.31 11.89 20.82
N GLN A 46 6.97 10.87 20.24
CA GLN A 46 8.27 10.41 20.72
C GLN A 46 9.38 11.44 20.44
N SER A 47 10.42 11.45 21.27
CA SER A 47 11.61 12.26 21.01
C SER A 47 12.33 11.81 19.72
N LYS A 48 13.10 12.71 19.10
CA LYS A 48 13.85 12.38 17.87
C LYS A 48 14.87 11.26 18.08
N ARG A 49 15.55 11.24 19.23
CA ARG A 49 16.49 10.17 19.59
C ARG A 49 15.79 8.83 19.79
N ALA A 50 14.64 8.82 20.48
CA ALA A 50 13.84 7.59 20.65
C ALA A 50 13.33 7.07 19.30
N THR A 51 12.83 7.98 18.45
CA THR A 51 12.39 7.69 17.09
C THR A 51 13.53 7.09 16.24
N ALA A 52 14.72 7.70 16.29
CA ALA A 52 15.91 7.21 15.60
C ALA A 52 16.29 5.81 16.10
N THR A 53 16.34 5.59 17.41
CA THR A 53 16.66 4.30 18.02
C THR A 53 15.70 3.22 17.53
N ALA A 54 14.39 3.42 17.65
CA ALA A 54 13.39 2.45 17.23
C ALA A 54 13.42 2.17 15.71
N THR A 55 13.68 3.20 14.90
CA THR A 55 13.77 3.08 13.44
C THR A 55 15.02 2.29 13.03
N ILE A 56 16.18 2.61 13.62
CA ILE A 56 17.45 1.92 13.38
C ILE A 56 17.33 0.46 13.79
N ASP A 57 16.76 0.19 14.97
CA ASP A 57 16.59 -1.17 15.48
C ASP A 57 15.75 -2.03 14.55
N TYR A 58 14.64 -1.50 14.04
CA TYR A 58 13.82 -2.21 13.07
C TYR A 58 14.56 -2.51 11.76
N VAL A 59 15.24 -1.51 11.18
CA VAL A 59 15.95 -1.70 9.91
C VAL A 59 17.13 -2.66 10.07
N CYS A 60 17.88 -2.58 11.17
CA CYS A 60 18.98 -3.48 11.43
C CYS A 60 18.52 -4.91 11.73
N ALA A 61 17.44 -5.10 12.50
CA ALA A 61 16.84 -6.42 12.67
C ALA A 61 16.35 -7.00 11.33
N SER A 62 15.80 -6.16 10.45
CA SER A 62 15.36 -6.58 9.12
C SER A 62 16.53 -6.92 8.19
N ARG A 63 17.64 -6.18 8.24
CA ARG A 63 18.88 -6.50 7.51
C ARG A 63 19.52 -7.81 8.01
N ALA A 64 19.57 -8.00 9.32
CA ALA A 64 20.10 -9.22 9.93
C ALA A 64 19.26 -10.46 9.56
N GLU A 65 17.93 -10.34 9.60
CA GLU A 65 17.03 -11.42 9.18
C GLU A 65 17.21 -11.80 7.70
N ARG A 66 17.40 -10.82 6.81
CA ARG A 66 17.74 -11.10 5.40
C ARG A 66 19.07 -11.83 5.28
N ALA A 67 20.11 -11.36 5.96
CA ALA A 67 21.41 -12.02 5.94
C ALA A 67 21.34 -13.47 6.43
N ARG A 68 20.56 -13.73 7.49
CA ARG A 68 20.31 -15.08 8.01
C ARG A 68 19.58 -15.96 6.99
N ARG A 69 18.52 -15.46 6.36
CA ARG A 69 17.78 -16.20 5.33
C ARG A 69 18.65 -16.48 4.11
N ASP A 70 19.39 -15.49 3.63
CA ASP A 70 20.30 -15.64 2.50
C ASP A 70 21.38 -16.69 2.81
N GLN A 71 21.94 -16.69 4.03
CA GLN A 71 22.87 -17.73 4.47
C GLN A 71 22.23 -19.12 4.52
N SER A 72 20.98 -19.24 4.99
CA SER A 72 20.30 -20.53 5.15
C SER A 72 20.09 -21.30 3.84
N VAL A 73 20.04 -20.59 2.71
CA VAL A 73 19.92 -21.17 1.37
C VAL A 73 21.24 -21.14 0.59
N HIS A 74 22.30 -20.60 1.17
CA HIS A 74 23.59 -20.46 0.51
C HIS A 74 24.39 -21.76 0.59
N VAL A 75 24.51 -22.46 -0.55
CA VAL A 75 25.16 -23.79 -0.67
C VAL A 75 26.52 -23.89 0.03
N VAL A 76 27.36 -22.85 -0.01
CA VAL A 76 28.69 -22.84 0.61
C VAL A 76 28.69 -22.31 2.07
N ARG A 77 27.74 -21.45 2.45
CA ARG A 77 27.82 -20.66 3.69
C ARG A 77 26.83 -21.10 4.76
N PHE A 78 25.89 -22.00 4.45
CA PHE A 78 24.83 -22.39 5.38
C PHE A 78 25.34 -23.01 6.70
N HIS A 79 26.54 -23.60 6.71
CA HIS A 79 27.20 -24.15 7.89
C HIS A 79 27.93 -23.12 8.77
N ARG A 80 28.07 -21.87 8.31
CA ARG A 80 28.76 -20.83 9.09
C ARG A 80 27.95 -20.44 10.32
N ALA A 81 28.60 -19.76 11.25
CA ALA A 81 27.94 -19.15 12.41
C ALA A 81 26.81 -18.20 11.98
N ASP A 82 25.81 -18.03 12.85
CA ASP A 82 24.68 -17.14 12.60
C ASP A 82 25.18 -15.68 12.47
N PRO A 83 24.94 -15.01 11.32
CA PRO A 83 25.45 -13.66 11.07
C PRO A 83 24.67 -12.57 11.79
N THR A 84 23.57 -12.91 12.49
CA THR A 84 22.59 -11.95 13.01
C THR A 84 23.21 -10.89 13.92
N ALA A 85 24.06 -11.30 14.87
CA ALA A 85 24.67 -10.38 15.84
C ALA A 85 25.65 -9.40 15.17
N GLU A 86 26.52 -9.93 14.30
CA GLU A 86 27.51 -9.15 13.56
C GLU A 86 26.83 -8.12 12.64
N VAL A 87 25.87 -8.57 11.82
CA VAL A 87 25.14 -7.69 10.89
C VAL A 87 24.33 -6.62 11.62
N THR A 88 23.75 -6.96 12.77
CA THR A 88 23.01 -5.98 13.59
C THR A 88 23.94 -4.92 14.17
N ALA A 89 25.10 -5.31 14.69
CA ALA A 89 26.07 -4.39 15.27
C ALA A 89 26.65 -3.44 14.21
N GLU A 90 27.10 -3.99 13.08
CA GLU A 90 27.63 -3.22 11.95
C GLU A 90 26.58 -2.23 11.41
N CYS A 91 25.33 -2.69 11.25
CA CYS A 91 24.24 -1.83 10.81
C CYS A 91 23.98 -0.69 11.80
N ARG A 92 23.90 -0.98 13.10
CA ARG A 92 23.67 0.06 14.12
C ARG A 92 24.78 1.10 14.11
N GLU A 93 26.03 0.68 14.03
CA GLU A 93 27.18 1.57 13.94
C GLU A 93 27.07 2.50 12.71
N GLN A 94 26.79 1.93 11.53
CA GLN A 94 26.62 2.68 10.28
C GLN A 94 25.47 3.70 10.37
N GLU A 95 24.30 3.31 10.89
CA GLU A 95 23.16 4.20 10.98
C GLU A 95 23.37 5.32 12.01
N TRP A 96 23.97 5.01 13.16
CA TRP A 96 24.26 6.02 14.17
C TRP A 96 25.36 6.99 13.75
N ALA A 97 26.38 6.54 13.02
CA ALA A 97 27.40 7.42 12.45
C ALA A 97 26.78 8.49 11.52
N VAL A 98 25.66 8.18 10.89
CA VAL A 98 24.91 9.11 10.03
C VAL A 98 24.01 10.05 10.85
N VAL A 99 23.29 9.54 11.86
CA VAL A 99 22.26 10.29 12.58
C VAL A 99 22.81 11.10 13.76
N GLU A 100 23.75 10.55 14.51
CA GLU A 100 24.23 11.12 15.78
C GLU A 100 24.81 12.54 15.62
N PRO A 101 25.69 12.82 14.63
CA PRO A 101 26.24 14.16 14.47
C PRO A 101 25.16 15.21 14.15
N ARG A 102 24.11 14.82 13.43
CA ARG A 102 23.01 15.73 13.05
C ARG A 102 22.09 16.02 14.24
N LEU A 103 21.80 15.02 15.06
CA LEU A 103 21.06 15.22 16.30
C LEU A 103 21.86 16.09 17.29
N ALA A 104 23.16 15.84 17.42
CA ALA A 104 24.05 16.66 18.27
C ALA A 104 24.13 18.11 17.77
N ALA A 105 24.06 18.35 16.46
CA ALA A 105 23.97 19.67 15.86
C ALA A 105 22.57 20.32 15.97
N GLY A 106 21.62 19.71 16.72
CA GLY A 106 20.30 20.28 16.97
C GLY A 106 19.30 20.10 15.82
N GLN A 107 19.54 19.22 14.86
CA GLN A 107 18.62 18.95 13.74
C GLN A 107 17.43 18.07 14.19
N THR A 108 16.57 18.65 15.03
CA THR A 108 15.38 17.98 15.57
C THR A 108 14.07 18.45 14.95
N GLY A 109 14.13 19.31 13.94
CA GLY A 109 12.96 19.81 13.20
C GLY A 109 12.27 18.73 12.36
N GLY A 110 11.05 19.04 11.91
CA GLY A 110 10.26 18.18 11.03
C GLY A 110 9.77 16.90 11.71
N HIS A 111 9.28 15.95 10.92
CA HIS A 111 8.78 14.66 11.39
C HIS A 111 9.74 13.50 11.16
N THR A 112 10.54 13.52 10.11
CA THR A 112 11.50 12.44 9.85
C THR A 112 12.78 12.62 10.68
N VAL A 113 13.48 11.51 10.93
CA VAL A 113 14.84 11.53 11.49
C VAL A 113 15.82 11.95 10.38
N PRO A 114 16.89 12.71 10.68
CA PRO A 114 17.80 13.26 9.67
C PRO A 114 18.75 12.19 9.06
N TYR A 115 18.18 11.19 8.40
CA TYR A 115 18.91 10.18 7.64
C TYR A 115 19.46 10.71 6.31
N MET A 116 18.93 11.83 5.83
CA MET A 116 19.22 12.41 4.51
C MET A 116 19.15 13.94 4.56
N PRO A 117 19.69 14.66 3.55
CA PRO A 117 19.60 16.11 3.48
C PRO A 117 18.15 16.61 3.53
N GLU A 118 17.93 17.79 4.13
CA GLU A 118 16.60 18.37 4.35
C GLU A 118 15.71 18.41 3.09
N ARG A 119 16.31 18.72 1.93
CA ARG A 119 15.59 18.75 0.65
C ARG A 119 14.89 17.43 0.35
N PHE A 120 15.53 16.30 0.62
CA PHE A 120 14.95 14.98 0.40
C PHE A 120 13.93 14.63 1.48
N MET A 121 14.16 15.02 2.73
CA MET A 121 13.21 14.82 3.84
C MET A 121 11.86 15.46 3.51
N ARG A 122 11.84 16.70 2.98
CA ARG A 122 10.61 17.41 2.60
C ARG A 122 9.74 16.64 1.59
N ILE A 123 10.33 15.78 0.75
CA ILE A 123 9.57 14.93 -0.19
C ILE A 123 8.69 13.92 0.55
N PHE A 124 9.19 13.38 1.67
CA PHE A 124 8.46 12.43 2.51
C PHE A 124 7.50 13.15 3.45
N GLU A 125 7.88 14.30 4.00
CA GLU A 125 7.04 15.08 4.91
C GLU A 125 5.82 15.68 4.23
N ALA A 126 5.92 16.01 2.93
CA ALA A 126 4.76 16.43 2.14
C ALA A 126 3.71 15.31 1.97
N ARG A 127 3.97 14.06 2.37
CA ARG A 127 3.13 12.88 2.12
C ARG A 127 2.71 12.20 3.43
N PRO A 128 1.83 12.82 4.23
CA PRO A 128 1.47 12.31 5.54
C PRO A 128 0.60 11.05 5.51
N GLY A 129 -0.02 10.71 4.37
CA GLY A 129 -1.08 9.69 4.31
C GLY A 129 -0.65 8.31 4.77
N TYR A 130 0.53 7.85 4.32
CA TYR A 130 1.04 6.53 4.72
C TYR A 130 1.58 6.50 6.15
N PRO A 131 2.41 7.47 6.61
CA PRO A 131 2.76 7.60 8.03
C PRO A 131 1.54 7.62 8.95
N ALA A 132 0.52 8.43 8.65
CA ALA A 132 -0.71 8.49 9.45
C ALA A 132 -1.47 7.15 9.47
N PHE A 133 -1.49 6.42 8.34
CA PHE A 133 -2.04 5.07 8.30
C PHE A 133 -1.28 4.08 9.21
N LEU A 134 0.04 4.23 9.35
CA LEU A 134 0.86 3.34 10.19
C LEU A 134 0.69 3.57 11.69
N VAL A 135 0.43 4.81 12.11
CA VAL A 135 0.31 5.22 13.53
C VAL A 135 -0.53 4.25 14.38
N PRO A 136 -1.80 3.92 14.04
CA PRO A 136 -2.60 3.05 14.88
C PRO A 136 -2.00 1.65 15.05
N PHE A 137 -1.32 1.12 14.04
CA PHE A 137 -0.71 -0.20 14.11
C PHE A 137 0.56 -0.20 14.96
N VAL A 138 1.40 0.82 14.81
CA VAL A 138 2.63 0.95 15.60
C VAL A 138 2.31 1.23 17.07
N LEU A 139 1.27 2.01 17.36
CA LEU A 139 0.80 2.23 18.73
C LEU A 139 0.24 0.94 19.36
N ALA A 140 -0.53 0.16 18.62
CA ALA A 140 -1.19 -1.04 19.16
C ALA A 140 -0.25 -2.25 19.31
N PHE A 141 0.71 -2.42 18.39
CA PHE A 141 1.52 -3.64 18.28
C PHE A 141 3.03 -3.41 18.36
N GLY A 142 3.47 -2.16 18.52
CA GLY A 142 4.87 -1.78 18.39
C GLY A 142 5.35 -1.76 16.94
N VAL A 143 6.61 -1.40 16.71
CA VAL A 143 7.16 -1.16 15.36
C VAL A 143 7.09 -2.40 14.47
N THR A 144 7.67 -3.52 14.92
CA THR A 144 7.81 -4.72 14.10
C THR A 144 6.47 -5.34 13.72
N TRP A 145 5.64 -5.63 14.72
CA TRP A 145 4.32 -6.22 14.49
C TRP A 145 3.32 -5.21 13.91
N GLY A 146 3.46 -3.93 14.22
CA GLY A 146 2.64 -2.86 13.64
C GLY A 146 2.86 -2.70 12.14
N LEU A 147 4.12 -2.65 11.69
CA LEU A 147 4.44 -2.59 10.26
C LEU A 147 4.00 -3.86 9.53
N TRP A 148 4.19 -5.03 10.14
CA TRP A 148 3.70 -6.29 9.59
C TRP A 148 2.18 -6.29 9.45
N ALA A 149 1.44 -5.94 10.51
CA ALA A 149 -0.02 -5.91 10.52
C ALA A 149 -0.57 -4.90 9.52
N ALA A 150 0.03 -3.71 9.43
CA ALA A 150 -0.31 -2.70 8.43
C ALA A 150 -0.14 -3.25 7.00
N GLY A 151 0.98 -3.92 6.72
CA GLY A 151 1.23 -4.59 5.44
C GLY A 151 0.19 -5.67 5.11
N VAL A 152 -0.14 -6.53 6.08
CA VAL A 152 -1.18 -7.56 5.93
C VAL A 152 -2.53 -6.93 5.61
N VAL A 153 -2.93 -5.89 6.34
CA VAL A 153 -4.21 -5.20 6.11
C VAL A 153 -4.25 -4.60 4.70
N ILE A 154 -3.19 -3.93 4.27
CA ILE A 154 -3.10 -3.36 2.91
C ILE A 154 -3.21 -4.46 1.84
N ALA A 155 -2.42 -5.52 1.97
CA ALA A 155 -2.41 -6.61 1.00
C ALA A 155 -3.76 -7.33 0.95
N CYS A 156 -4.34 -7.66 2.11
CA CYS A 156 -5.66 -8.28 2.21
C CYS A 156 -6.73 -7.39 1.57
N ALA A 157 -6.73 -6.09 1.87
CA ALA A 157 -7.65 -5.13 1.26
C ALA A 157 -7.51 -5.11 -0.27
N GLY A 158 -6.28 -5.12 -0.80
CA GLY A 158 -6.02 -5.21 -2.23
C GLY A 158 -6.64 -6.46 -2.88
N GLY A 159 -6.45 -7.63 -2.28
CA GLY A 159 -7.04 -8.88 -2.78
C GLY A 159 -8.57 -8.89 -2.72
N VAL A 160 -9.16 -8.36 -1.65
CA VAL A 160 -10.62 -8.19 -1.52
C VAL A 160 -11.15 -7.24 -2.60
N LEU A 161 -10.45 -6.13 -2.87
CA LEU A 161 -10.83 -5.19 -3.92
C LEU A 161 -10.76 -5.82 -5.31
N VAL A 162 -9.75 -6.65 -5.61
CA VAL A 162 -9.70 -7.42 -6.86
C VAL A 162 -10.95 -8.30 -7.00
N PHE A 163 -11.30 -9.04 -5.96
CA PHE A 163 -12.52 -9.85 -5.96
C PHE A 163 -13.78 -8.99 -6.22
N LEU A 164 -13.92 -7.86 -5.53
CA LEU A 164 -15.07 -6.96 -5.65
C LEU A 164 -15.17 -6.34 -7.05
N VAL A 165 -14.06 -5.93 -7.66
CA VAL A 165 -14.00 -5.45 -9.04
C VAL A 165 -14.50 -6.53 -9.99
N LEU A 166 -13.92 -7.74 -9.92
CA LEU A 166 -14.30 -8.86 -10.80
C LEU A 166 -15.78 -9.23 -10.64
N ARG A 167 -16.30 -9.25 -9.41
CA ARG A 167 -17.72 -9.52 -9.14
C ARG A 167 -18.64 -8.42 -9.67
N THR A 168 -18.21 -7.15 -9.58
CA THR A 168 -18.96 -6.01 -10.14
C THR A 168 -19.02 -6.07 -11.67
N LEU A 169 -18.02 -6.69 -12.30
CA LEU A 169 -17.97 -6.96 -13.74
C LEU A 169 -18.66 -8.29 -14.14
N ALA A 170 -19.44 -8.89 -13.23
CA ALA A 170 -20.17 -10.14 -13.44
C ALA A 170 -19.30 -11.40 -13.70
N VAL A 171 -18.00 -11.36 -13.36
CA VAL A 171 -17.12 -12.55 -13.42
C VAL A 171 -17.59 -13.61 -12.42
N PRO A 172 -17.69 -14.90 -12.78
CA PRO A 172 -18.18 -15.94 -11.88
C PRO A 172 -17.27 -16.09 -10.64
N VAL A 173 -17.88 -16.50 -9.52
CA VAL A 173 -17.21 -16.53 -8.20
C VAL A 173 -15.88 -17.29 -8.21
N PRO A 174 -15.75 -18.49 -8.81
CA PRO A 174 -14.47 -19.21 -8.82
C PRO A 174 -13.35 -18.42 -9.49
N LEU A 175 -13.64 -17.74 -10.61
CA LEU A 175 -12.66 -16.92 -11.32
C LEU A 175 -12.33 -15.63 -10.54
N ALA A 176 -13.30 -15.05 -9.84
CA ALA A 176 -13.06 -13.91 -8.97
C ALA A 176 -12.16 -14.28 -7.76
N LEU A 177 -12.37 -15.46 -7.16
CA LEU A 177 -11.50 -15.99 -6.11
C LEU A 177 -10.11 -16.33 -6.64
N ALA A 178 -10.02 -16.88 -7.85
CA ALA A 178 -8.73 -17.10 -8.52
C ALA A 178 -7.97 -15.77 -8.73
N GLY A 179 -8.66 -14.69 -9.12
CA GLY A 179 -8.07 -13.36 -9.22
C GLY A 179 -7.53 -12.83 -7.89
N GLN A 180 -8.27 -13.04 -6.78
CA GLN A 180 -7.79 -12.71 -5.44
C GLN A 180 -6.56 -13.54 -5.04
N ALA A 181 -6.58 -14.86 -5.29
CA ALA A 181 -5.44 -15.73 -5.00
C ALA A 181 -4.20 -15.32 -5.82
N LEU A 182 -4.38 -15.01 -7.10
CA LEU A 182 -3.31 -14.50 -7.96
C LEU A 182 -2.76 -13.17 -7.45
N TYR A 183 -3.60 -12.25 -6.96
CA TYR A 183 -3.12 -11.01 -6.35
C TYR A 183 -2.16 -11.28 -5.17
N TYR A 184 -2.46 -12.29 -4.34
CA TYR A 184 -1.62 -12.64 -3.19
C TYR A 184 -0.29 -13.32 -3.56
N VAL A 185 -0.28 -14.15 -4.60
CA VAL A 185 0.90 -14.94 -5.00
C VAL A 185 1.82 -14.14 -5.94
N LEU A 186 1.27 -13.25 -6.76
CA LEU A 186 2.05 -12.45 -7.69
C LEU A 186 2.80 -11.29 -7.00
N PRO A 187 3.80 -10.69 -7.68
CA PRO A 187 4.61 -9.62 -7.10
C PRO A 187 3.83 -8.41 -6.54
N CYS A 188 2.59 -8.19 -6.99
CA CYS A 188 1.72 -7.15 -6.45
C CYS A 188 1.40 -7.37 -4.97
N GLY A 189 1.05 -8.60 -4.56
CA GLY A 189 0.79 -8.95 -3.16
C GLY A 189 2.05 -8.90 -2.29
N THR A 190 3.17 -9.40 -2.79
CA THR A 190 4.44 -9.37 -2.05
C THR A 190 4.99 -7.94 -1.90
N THR A 191 4.77 -7.07 -2.90
CA THR A 191 5.16 -5.65 -2.82
C THR A 191 4.27 -4.90 -1.84
N ALA A 192 2.97 -5.24 -1.77
CA ALA A 192 2.03 -4.62 -0.83
C ALA A 192 2.39 -4.88 0.65
N MET A 193 3.11 -5.97 0.93
CA MET A 193 3.62 -6.30 2.27
C MET A 193 4.84 -5.50 2.70
N ARG A 194 5.52 -4.80 1.78
CA ARG A 194 6.70 -4.01 2.14
C ARG A 194 6.26 -2.68 2.78
N PRO A 195 6.97 -2.19 3.81
CA PRO A 195 6.62 -0.95 4.51
C PRO A 195 7.00 0.27 3.66
N MET A 196 6.21 0.49 2.62
CA MET A 196 6.30 1.57 1.65
C MET A 196 4.90 1.94 1.13
N THR A 197 4.81 3.05 0.42
CA THR A 197 3.55 3.59 -0.09
C THR A 197 2.92 2.79 -1.22
N GLU A 198 3.67 1.94 -1.93
CA GLU A 198 3.19 1.24 -3.14
C GLU A 198 1.99 0.32 -2.87
N GLY A 199 1.99 -0.38 -1.73
CA GLY A 199 0.86 -1.24 -1.35
C GLY A 199 -0.43 -0.43 -1.17
N LEU A 200 -0.36 0.66 -0.39
CA LEU A 200 -1.51 1.52 -0.15
C LEU A 200 -1.97 2.23 -1.42
N LEU A 201 -1.02 2.67 -2.27
CA LEU A 201 -1.31 3.21 -3.60
C LEU A 201 -2.08 2.20 -4.45
N MET A 202 -1.64 0.94 -4.48
CA MET A 202 -2.31 -0.11 -5.23
C MET A 202 -3.73 -0.34 -4.73
N ALA A 203 -3.92 -0.42 -3.40
CA ALA A 203 -5.24 -0.60 -2.80
C ALA A 203 -6.19 0.57 -3.12
N LEU A 204 -5.73 1.82 -3.00
CA LEU A 204 -6.52 3.01 -3.34
C LEU A 204 -6.83 3.09 -4.84
N THR A 205 -5.90 2.67 -5.70
CA THR A 205 -6.13 2.59 -7.15
C THR A 205 -7.20 1.55 -7.48
N LEU A 206 -7.14 0.37 -6.87
CA LEU A 206 -8.17 -0.66 -7.02
C LEU A 206 -9.54 -0.21 -6.49
N ALA A 207 -9.56 0.56 -5.38
CA ALA A 207 -10.79 1.16 -4.87
C ALA A 207 -11.39 2.18 -5.86
N ALA A 208 -10.57 3.03 -6.48
CA ALA A 208 -11.02 3.93 -7.54
C ALA A 208 -11.58 3.14 -8.75
N VAL A 209 -10.89 2.10 -9.20
CA VAL A 209 -11.37 1.22 -10.29
C VAL A 209 -12.68 0.53 -9.93
N TRP A 210 -12.84 0.08 -8.68
CA TRP A 210 -14.10 -0.46 -8.20
C TRP A 210 -15.22 0.59 -8.23
N GLY A 211 -14.92 1.82 -7.84
CA GLY A 211 -15.84 2.96 -7.97
C GLY A 211 -16.28 3.20 -9.41
N CYS A 212 -15.37 3.12 -10.37
CA CYS A 212 -15.70 3.18 -11.81
C CYS A 212 -16.63 2.03 -12.22
N ALA A 213 -16.35 0.79 -11.78
CA ALA A 213 -17.19 -0.37 -12.07
C ALA A 213 -18.60 -0.21 -11.48
N LEU A 214 -18.72 0.32 -10.26
CA LEU A 214 -20.01 0.61 -9.61
C LEU A 214 -20.81 1.66 -10.40
N ALA A 215 -20.15 2.70 -10.88
CA ALA A 215 -20.79 3.77 -11.64
C ALA A 215 -21.23 3.34 -13.05
N LEU A 216 -20.46 2.46 -13.70
CA LEU A 216 -20.68 2.07 -15.10
C LEU A 216 -21.51 0.79 -15.27
N ARG A 217 -21.42 -0.16 -14.34
CA ARG A 217 -22.02 -1.50 -14.46
C ARG A 217 -23.07 -1.80 -13.41
N ALA A 218 -22.87 -1.38 -12.17
CA ALA A 218 -23.77 -1.71 -11.06
C ALA A 218 -24.96 -0.75 -10.90
N GLY A 219 -25.09 0.27 -11.75
CA GLY A 219 -26.17 1.27 -11.65
C GLY A 219 -26.08 2.17 -10.41
N ARG A 220 -24.90 2.27 -9.77
CA ARG A 220 -24.68 3.04 -8.53
C ARG A 220 -23.71 4.22 -8.77
N PRO A 221 -24.09 5.23 -9.58
CA PRO A 221 -23.18 6.31 -9.98
C PRO A 221 -22.71 7.17 -8.81
N ARG A 222 -23.59 7.52 -7.86
CA ARG A 222 -23.22 8.35 -6.70
C ARG A 222 -22.18 7.66 -5.81
N THR A 223 -22.43 6.39 -5.45
CA THR A 223 -21.49 5.59 -4.66
C THR A 223 -20.17 5.40 -5.40
N GLY A 224 -20.22 5.12 -6.71
CA GLY A 224 -19.03 4.96 -7.53
C GLY A 224 -18.18 6.23 -7.60
N LEU A 225 -18.79 7.40 -7.81
CA LEU A 225 -18.10 8.69 -7.84
C LEU A 225 -17.54 9.08 -6.47
N ALA A 226 -18.29 8.86 -5.39
CA ALA A 226 -17.80 9.11 -4.04
C ALA A 226 -16.58 8.24 -3.72
N LEU A 227 -16.59 6.96 -4.13
CA LEU A 227 -15.47 6.06 -3.94
C LEU A 227 -14.25 6.48 -4.77
N VAL A 228 -14.44 6.89 -6.03
CA VAL A 228 -13.35 7.43 -6.88
C VAL A 228 -12.76 8.69 -6.25
N GLY A 229 -13.60 9.68 -5.89
CA GLY A 229 -13.16 10.93 -5.30
C GLY A 229 -12.43 10.72 -3.97
N GLY A 230 -13.00 9.91 -3.07
CA GLY A 230 -12.37 9.58 -1.79
C GLY A 230 -11.04 8.84 -1.97
N SER A 231 -10.96 7.90 -2.92
CA SER A 231 -9.72 7.18 -3.22
C SER A 231 -8.64 8.11 -3.78
N LEU A 232 -8.99 9.05 -4.67
CA LEU A 232 -8.06 10.04 -5.22
C LEU A 232 -7.58 11.03 -4.15
N LEU A 233 -8.47 11.50 -3.27
CA LEU A 233 -8.10 12.37 -2.15
C LEU A 233 -7.16 11.66 -1.17
N ALA A 234 -7.46 10.41 -0.80
CA ALA A 234 -6.57 9.61 0.02
C ALA A 234 -5.24 9.32 -0.69
N LEU A 235 -5.26 9.03 -1.99
CA LEU A 235 -4.05 8.77 -2.76
C LEU A 235 -3.20 10.04 -2.89
N PHE A 236 -3.82 11.22 -2.94
CA PHE A 236 -3.10 12.49 -2.99
C PHE A 236 -2.20 12.63 -1.76
N THR A 237 -2.70 12.38 -0.55
CA THR A 237 -1.91 12.47 0.70
C THR A 237 -0.80 11.42 0.79
N VAL A 238 -0.88 10.33 0.03
CA VAL A 238 0.11 9.24 -0.02
C VAL A 238 1.16 9.51 -1.12
N LYS A 239 0.71 9.80 -2.34
CA LYS A 239 1.52 10.06 -3.55
C LYS A 239 0.77 10.98 -4.52
N HIS A 240 0.88 12.29 -4.27
CA HIS A 240 0.30 13.38 -5.06
C HIS A 240 0.44 13.22 -6.58
N SER A 241 1.64 12.94 -7.10
CA SER A 241 1.86 12.83 -8.56
C SER A 241 1.09 11.67 -9.19
N GLN A 242 1.01 10.53 -8.51
CA GLN A 242 0.26 9.37 -8.98
C GLN A 242 -1.24 9.60 -8.89
N ALA A 243 -1.72 10.29 -7.85
CA ALA A 243 -3.12 10.70 -7.73
C ALA A 243 -3.55 11.62 -8.88
N LEU A 244 -2.73 12.63 -9.20
CA LEU A 244 -2.99 13.57 -10.29
C LEU A 244 -3.00 12.87 -11.66
N PHE A 245 -2.03 12.00 -11.90
CA PHE A 245 -1.96 11.23 -13.15
C PHE A 245 -3.18 10.32 -13.31
N LEU A 246 -3.52 9.54 -12.27
CA LEU A 246 -4.71 8.68 -12.28
C LEU A 246 -6.00 9.49 -12.47
N GLY A 247 -6.13 10.62 -11.76
CA GLY A 247 -7.26 11.54 -11.87
C GLY A 247 -7.45 12.07 -13.30
N LEU A 248 -6.35 12.47 -13.95
CA LEU A 248 -6.36 12.91 -15.34
C LEU A 248 -6.82 11.80 -16.28
N CYS A 249 -6.28 10.59 -16.14
CA CYS A 249 -6.68 9.44 -16.94
C CYS A 249 -8.17 9.10 -16.77
N LEU A 250 -8.68 9.11 -15.53
CA LEU A 250 -10.09 8.84 -15.24
C LEU A 250 -11.01 9.94 -15.77
N ALA A 251 -10.62 11.22 -15.65
CA ALA A 251 -11.37 12.34 -16.18
C ALA A 251 -11.45 12.27 -17.72
N ALA A 252 -10.33 11.99 -18.39
CA ALA A 252 -10.29 11.82 -19.84
C ALA A 252 -11.19 10.65 -20.29
N ALA A 253 -11.08 9.48 -19.65
CA ALA A 253 -11.94 8.34 -19.94
C ALA A 253 -13.43 8.64 -19.71
N GLY A 254 -13.76 9.31 -18.60
CA GLY A 254 -15.10 9.77 -18.28
C GLY A 254 -15.67 10.72 -19.34
N GLY A 255 -14.86 11.68 -19.79
CA GLY A 255 -15.20 12.62 -20.86
C GLY A 255 -15.51 11.92 -22.18
N VAL A 256 -14.67 10.96 -22.58
CA VAL A 256 -14.90 10.15 -23.80
C VAL A 256 -16.21 9.35 -23.69
N ILE A 257 -16.49 8.74 -22.53
CA ILE A 257 -17.73 7.99 -22.29
C ILE A 257 -18.95 8.93 -22.35
N ALA A 258 -18.88 10.09 -21.70
CA ALA A 258 -19.96 11.08 -21.72
C ALA A 258 -20.25 11.58 -23.13
N LEU A 259 -19.22 11.92 -23.90
CA LEU A 259 -19.33 12.36 -25.29
C LEU A 259 -19.96 11.28 -26.18
N ARG A 260 -19.54 10.02 -26.03
CA ARG A 260 -20.14 8.88 -26.76
C ARG A 260 -21.62 8.69 -26.42
N ARG A 261 -21.99 8.82 -25.14
CA ARG A 261 -23.39 8.75 -24.70
C ARG A 261 -24.23 9.91 -25.24
N HIS A 262 -23.69 11.12 -25.25
CA HIS A 262 -24.35 12.30 -25.83
C HIS A 262 -24.61 12.12 -27.33
N ARG A 263 -23.60 11.70 -28.10
CA ARG A 263 -23.72 11.45 -29.55
C ARG A 263 -24.74 10.36 -29.88
N ARG A 264 -24.86 9.32 -29.06
CA ARG A 264 -25.89 8.26 -29.26
C ARG A 264 -27.30 8.77 -28.99
N ARG A 265 -27.50 9.63 -27.98
CA ARG A 265 -28.81 10.24 -27.68
C ARG A 265 -29.23 11.26 -28.75
N GLY A 266 -28.29 12.01 -29.32
CA GLY A 266 -28.57 12.95 -30.41
C GLY A 266 -28.99 12.27 -31.72
N ARG A 267 -28.48 11.07 -32.03
CA ARG A 267 -28.85 10.31 -33.23
C ARG A 267 -30.22 9.61 -33.15
N GLY A 268 -30.75 9.36 -31.95
CA GLY A 268 -32.05 8.70 -31.75
C GLY A 268 -33.27 9.63 -31.82
N ARG A 269 -33.08 10.94 -31.99
CA ARG A 269 -34.14 11.96 -31.99
C ARG A 269 -34.44 12.56 -33.37
N GLY A 270 -33.83 12.05 -34.44
CA GLY A 270 -33.95 12.55 -35.81
C GLY A 270 -34.49 11.54 -36.83
N GLY A 271 -35.27 10.55 -36.41
CA GLY A 271 -36.00 9.69 -37.35
C GLY A 271 -37.22 10.43 -37.91
N PRO A 272 -37.47 10.42 -39.24
CA PRO A 272 -38.57 11.16 -39.84
C PRO A 272 -39.93 10.66 -39.33
N ALA A 273 -40.84 11.60 -39.06
CA ALA A 273 -42.23 11.29 -38.71
C ALA A 273 -42.88 10.42 -39.80
N PRO A 274 -43.76 9.47 -39.46
CA PRO A 274 -44.52 8.73 -40.46
C PRO A 274 -45.39 9.73 -41.23
N ARG A 275 -45.27 9.74 -42.56
CA ARG A 275 -46.29 10.35 -43.42
C ARG A 275 -47.54 9.51 -43.27
N GLU A 276 -48.60 10.11 -42.73
CA GLU A 276 -49.96 9.59 -42.86
C GLU A 276 -50.32 9.58 -44.35
N VAL A 277 -50.84 8.44 -44.82
CA VAL A 277 -51.52 8.24 -46.11
C VAL A 277 -52.94 7.82 -45.78
#